data_AF-A0A7R9ZML5-F1
#
_entry.id   AF-A0A7R9ZML5-F1
#
_cell.length_a   1.000
_cell.length_b   1.000
_cell.length_c   1.000
_cell.angle_alpha   90.00
_cell.angle_beta   90.00
_cell.angle_gamma   90.00
#
_symmetry.space_group_name_H-M   'P 1'
#
loop_
_entity.id
_entity.type
_entity.pdbx_description
1 polymer ?
#
loop_
_entity_poly.entity_id
_entity_poly.type
_entity_poly.pdbx_seq_one_letter_code
_entity_poly.pdbx_strand_id
1 'polypeptide(L)'
;VLPAYHWINMGVSAEPGHKLNPWKMALESFTEDDLVIVKLDIDTPEVELPLTQQLLQDPRLHKIVDHFYFEHHVAMRELLGPWGPGVHGTVEDSFNLFHELREKGVAAHSWV
;
A
#
# COMPACT_ATOMS: atom_id res chain seq x y z
N VAL A 1 -18.47 10.89 16.85
CA VAL A 1 -17.24 10.27 17.39
C VAL A 1 -16.08 10.94 16.66
N LEU A 2 -15.09 11.48 17.38
CA LEU A 2 -13.89 12.03 16.75
C LEU A 2 -12.95 10.85 16.46
N PRO A 3 -12.36 10.73 15.25
CA PRO A 3 -11.39 9.69 14.96
C PRO A 3 -10.17 9.84 15.89
N ALA A 4 -9.73 8.73 16.48
CA ALA A 4 -8.52 8.65 17.27
C ALA A 4 -7.35 8.40 16.33
N TYR A 5 -6.53 9.42 16.09
CA TYR A 5 -5.29 9.27 15.33
C TYR A 5 -4.18 8.78 16.25
N HIS A 6 -3.68 7.57 15.97
CA HIS A 6 -2.47 7.05 16.59
C HIS A 6 -1.27 7.36 15.71
N TRP A 7 -0.46 8.34 16.13
CA TRP A 7 0.82 8.63 15.49
C TRP A 7 1.86 7.62 15.98
N ILE A 8 2.22 6.67 15.12
CA ILE A 8 3.26 5.69 15.40
C ILE A 8 4.55 6.17 14.72
N ASN A 9 5.44 6.84 15.46
CA ASN A 9 6.79 7.21 14.99
C ASN A 9 7.74 5.99 15.00
N MET A 10 7.27 4.82 14.57
CA MET A 10 8.09 3.63 14.40
C MET A 10 7.96 3.12 12.98
N GLY A 11 9.08 2.68 12.41
CA GLY A 11 9.08 2.04 11.10
C GLY A 11 8.14 0.83 11.07
N VAL A 12 7.50 0.63 9.93
CA VAL A 12 6.67 -0.56 9.69
C VAL A 12 7.55 -1.75 9.29
N SER A 13 7.05 -2.95 9.53
CA SER A 13 7.66 -4.18 9.02
C SER A 13 6.85 -4.72 7.86
N ALA A 14 7.54 -5.10 6.79
CA ALA A 14 6.91 -5.80 5.68
C ALA A 14 6.74 -7.30 5.93
N GLU A 15 7.24 -7.84 7.06
CA GLU A 15 7.11 -9.26 7.40
C GLU A 15 5.65 -9.60 7.78
N PRO A 16 5.00 -10.58 7.10
CA PRO A 16 3.64 -10.98 7.44
C PRO A 16 3.50 -11.43 8.89
N GLY A 17 2.50 -10.89 9.61
CA GLY A 17 2.24 -11.24 11.00
C GLY A 17 3.12 -10.54 12.05
N HIS A 18 4.14 -9.79 11.63
CA HIS A 18 4.96 -8.98 12.53
C HIS A 18 4.09 -7.93 13.24
N LYS A 19 4.41 -7.60 14.51
CA LYS A 19 3.62 -6.66 15.33
C LYS A 19 3.55 -5.23 14.76
N LEU A 20 4.50 -4.87 13.89
CA LEU A 20 4.58 -3.59 13.19
C LEU A 20 4.18 -3.70 11.71
N ASN A 21 3.56 -4.82 11.31
CA ASN A 21 3.01 -4.96 9.97
C ASN A 21 1.64 -4.24 9.93
N PRO A 22 1.45 -3.25 9.03
CA PRO A 22 0.24 -2.45 8.99
C PRO A 22 -1.00 -3.26 8.63
N TRP A 23 -0.86 -4.32 7.84
CA TRP A 23 -1.98 -5.19 7.47
C TRP A 23 -2.47 -6.03 8.63
N LYS A 24 -1.55 -6.51 9.47
CA LYS A 24 -1.94 -7.15 10.73
C LYS A 24 -2.74 -6.18 11.60
N MET A 25 -2.22 -4.97 11.79
CA MET A 25 -2.90 -3.96 12.61
C MET A 25 -4.28 -3.61 12.03
N ALA A 26 -4.40 -3.45 10.70
CA ALA A 26 -5.66 -3.16 10.04
C ALA A 26 -6.70 -4.27 10.26
N LEU A 27 -6.31 -5.54 10.05
CA LEU A 27 -7.17 -6.71 10.28
C LEU A 27 -7.60 -6.88 11.75
N GLU A 28 -6.81 -6.36 12.69
CA GLU A 28 -7.13 -6.38 14.13
C GLU A 28 -7.98 -5.18 14.57
N SER A 29 -8.04 -4.10 13.78
CA SER A 29 -8.62 -2.81 14.20
C SER A 29 -9.90 -2.42 13.47
N PHE A 30 -10.13 -2.93 12.25
CA PHE A 30 -11.24 -2.51 11.38
C PHE A 30 -12.10 -3.70 10.94
N THR A 31 -13.35 -3.40 10.57
CA THR A 31 -14.28 -4.37 9.98
C THR A 31 -14.76 -3.91 8.60
N GLU A 32 -15.54 -4.76 7.91
CA GLU A 32 -16.13 -4.44 6.60
C GLU A 32 -17.17 -3.28 6.67
N ASP A 33 -17.55 -2.84 7.88
CA ASP A 33 -18.49 -1.73 8.09
C ASP A 33 -17.79 -0.36 8.19
N ASP A 34 -16.45 -0.35 8.26
CA ASP A 34 -15.63 0.86 8.30
C ASP A 34 -15.25 1.30 6.88
N LEU A 35 -15.03 2.60 6.68
CA LEU A 35 -14.36 3.12 5.49
C LEU A 35 -12.85 3.18 5.76
N VAL A 36 -12.07 2.33 5.08
CA VAL A 36 -10.61 2.29 5.24
C VAL A 36 -9.92 2.75 3.96
N ILE A 37 -9.17 3.82 4.10
CA ILE A 37 -8.36 4.42 3.04
C ILE A 37 -6.91 4.28 3.44
N VAL A 38 -6.11 3.66 2.60
CA VAL A 38 -4.68 3.45 2.84
C VAL A 38 -3.89 4.25 1.81
N LYS A 39 -2.94 5.05 2.30
CA LYS A 39 -1.89 5.66 1.47
C LYS A 39 -0.56 5.00 1.84
N LEU A 40 0.12 4.42 0.86
CA LEU A 40 1.46 3.85 0.99
C LEU A 40 2.46 4.74 0.26
N ASP A 41 3.39 5.32 1.02
CA ASP A 41 4.38 6.32 0.60
C ASP A 41 5.43 6.44 1.74
N ILE A 42 6.44 5.56 1.69
CA ILE A 42 7.50 5.36 2.69
C ILE A 42 8.88 5.69 2.09
N ASP A 43 8.97 5.90 0.78
CA ASP A 43 10.23 6.09 0.03
C ASP A 43 11.21 4.90 0.17
N THR A 44 10.67 3.70 0.41
CA THR A 44 11.48 2.49 0.67
C THR A 44 10.88 1.27 -0.06
N PRO A 45 11.26 1.04 -1.34
CA PRO A 45 10.65 0.02 -2.20
C PRO A 45 10.69 -1.40 -1.63
N GLU A 46 11.76 -1.74 -0.91
CA GLU A 46 11.92 -3.04 -0.25
C GLU A 46 10.93 -3.28 0.90
N VAL A 47 10.25 -2.24 1.37
CA VAL A 47 9.15 -2.32 2.34
C VAL A 47 7.80 -2.20 1.65
N GLU A 48 7.66 -1.25 0.72
CA GLU A 48 6.38 -0.95 0.07
C GLU A 48 5.92 -2.05 -0.89
N LEU A 49 6.83 -2.63 -1.67
CA LEU A 49 6.46 -3.68 -2.62
C LEU A 49 5.97 -4.95 -1.90
N PRO A 50 6.65 -5.47 -0.87
CA PRO A 50 6.11 -6.62 -0.14
C PRO A 50 4.79 -6.31 0.58
N LEU A 51 4.57 -5.08 1.04
CA LEU A 51 3.27 -4.67 1.61
C LEU A 51 2.18 -4.66 0.54
N THR A 52 2.45 -4.08 -0.64
CA THR A 52 1.49 -4.07 -1.74
C THR A 52 1.18 -5.49 -2.24
N GLN A 53 2.18 -6.37 -2.28
CA GLN A 53 1.98 -7.79 -2.61
C GLN A 53 1.12 -8.53 -1.58
N GLN A 54 1.27 -8.22 -0.28
CA GLN A 54 0.36 -8.75 0.75
C GLN A 54 -1.08 -8.30 0.53
N LEU A 55 -1.30 -7.01 0.24
CA LEU A 55 -2.62 -6.50 -0.10
C LEU A 55 -3.19 -7.23 -1.31
N LEU A 56 -2.40 -7.42 -2.36
CA LEU A 56 -2.81 -8.13 -3.57
C LEU A 56 -3.17 -9.60 -3.33
N GLN A 57 -2.54 -10.27 -2.36
CA GLN A 57 -2.64 -11.72 -2.18
C GLN A 57 -3.59 -12.15 -1.06
N ASP A 58 -4.04 -11.25 -0.19
CA ASP A 58 -4.86 -11.59 0.98
C ASP A 58 -6.33 -11.16 0.82
N PRO A 59 -7.27 -12.11 0.58
CA PRO A 59 -8.69 -11.81 0.46
C PRO A 59 -9.31 -11.12 1.67
N ARG A 60 -8.70 -11.26 2.86
CA ARG A 60 -9.18 -10.59 4.07
C ARG A 60 -8.94 -9.08 3.99
N LEU A 61 -7.85 -8.66 3.34
CA LEU A 61 -7.53 -7.24 3.15
C LEU A 61 -8.44 -6.60 2.12
N HIS A 62 -8.81 -7.31 1.05
CA HIS A 62 -9.76 -6.76 0.05
C HIS A 62 -11.14 -6.46 0.63
N LYS A 63 -11.51 -7.14 1.72
CA LYS A 63 -12.79 -6.95 2.41
C LYS A 63 -12.81 -5.71 3.29
N ILE A 64 -11.64 -5.24 3.73
CA ILE A 64 -11.54 -4.12 4.67
C ILE A 64 -10.89 -2.88 4.06
N VAL A 65 -10.11 -2.98 2.98
CA VAL A 65 -9.46 -1.83 2.34
C VAL A 65 -10.29 -1.40 1.14
N ASP A 66 -10.95 -0.25 1.25
CA ASP A 66 -11.77 0.31 0.17
C ASP A 66 -10.92 1.02 -0.87
N HIS A 67 -10.00 1.88 -0.41
CA HIS A 67 -9.15 2.70 -1.27
C HIS A 67 -7.68 2.50 -0.94
N PHE A 68 -6.88 2.32 -1.98
CA PHE A 68 -5.44 2.19 -1.87
C PHE A 68 -4.75 3.20 -2.78
N TYR A 69 -4.00 4.13 -2.19
CA TYR A 69 -3.15 5.08 -2.91
C TYR A 69 -1.70 4.65 -2.73
N PHE A 70 -0.97 4.52 -3.83
CA PHE A 70 0.43 4.08 -3.78
C PHE A 70 1.32 4.89 -4.71
N GLU A 71 2.41 5.42 -4.15
CA GLU A 71 3.52 6.00 -4.90
C GLU A 71 4.45 4.89 -5.39
N HIS A 72 4.02 4.19 -6.44
CA HIS A 72 4.86 3.17 -7.03
C HIS A 72 5.97 3.85 -7.85
N HIS A 73 7.15 3.96 -7.23
CA HIS A 73 8.38 4.50 -7.78
C HIS A 73 8.88 3.69 -9.00
N VAL A 74 8.23 3.81 -10.15
CA VAL A 74 8.59 3.08 -11.39
C VAL A 74 9.42 3.94 -12.34
N ALA A 75 10.08 3.30 -13.31
CA ALA A 75 10.94 4.01 -14.24
C ALA A 75 10.15 4.97 -15.16
N MET A 76 10.22 6.27 -14.85
CA MET A 76 9.66 7.37 -15.65
C MET A 76 10.72 8.46 -15.83
N ARG A 77 11.01 8.84 -17.09
CA ARG A 77 12.09 9.77 -17.41
C ARG A 77 11.99 11.09 -16.66
N GLU A 78 10.77 11.58 -16.52
CA GLU A 78 10.43 12.84 -15.87
C GLU A 78 10.72 12.82 -14.35
N LEU A 79 10.78 11.63 -13.73
CA LEU A 79 10.90 11.44 -12.28
C LEU A 79 12.18 10.72 -11.87
N LEU A 80 13.04 10.34 -12.82
CA LEU A 80 14.38 9.78 -12.52
C LEU A 80 15.23 10.68 -11.63
N GLY A 81 15.08 12.01 -11.75
CA GLY A 81 15.78 12.98 -10.92
C GLY A 81 15.36 12.91 -9.44
N PRO A 82 14.09 13.18 -9.10
CA PRO A 82 13.63 13.19 -7.72
C PRO A 82 13.63 11.80 -7.06
N TRP A 83 13.26 10.74 -7.78
CA TRP A 83 13.13 9.40 -7.20
C TRP A 83 14.45 8.62 -7.14
N GLY A 84 15.40 8.95 -8.03
CA GLY A 84 16.76 8.43 -8.01
C GLY A 84 16.83 6.90 -7.88
N PRO A 85 17.55 6.36 -6.88
CA PRO A 85 17.75 4.92 -6.71
C PRO A 85 16.51 4.17 -6.19
N GLY A 86 15.46 4.87 -5.75
CA GLY A 86 14.20 4.25 -5.30
C GLY A 86 13.34 3.70 -6.44
N VAL A 87 13.75 3.95 -7.69
CA VAL A 87 13.02 3.44 -8.86
C VAL A 87 13.13 1.92 -8.97
N HIS A 88 11.99 1.24 -8.98
CA HIS A 88 11.85 -0.20 -9.17
C HIS A 88 10.70 -0.52 -10.12
N GLY A 89 10.99 -1.32 -11.16
CA GLY A 89 9.98 -1.76 -12.13
C GLY A 89 9.64 -0.72 -13.21
N THR A 90 8.64 -1.05 -14.02
CA THR A 90 8.19 -0.28 -15.18
C THR A 90 6.80 0.32 -14.98
N VAL A 91 6.44 1.29 -15.82
CA VAL A 91 5.07 1.81 -15.86
C VAL A 91 4.05 0.69 -16.10
N GLU A 92 4.35 -0.28 -16.98
CA GLU A 92 3.50 -1.44 -17.22
C GLU A 92 3.28 -2.28 -15.95
N ASP A 93 4.35 -2.56 -15.19
CA ASP A 93 4.24 -3.28 -13.91
C ASP A 93 3.29 -2.56 -12.95
N SER A 94 3.35 -1.22 -12.92
CA SER A 94 2.45 -0.39 -12.12
C SER A 94 1.00 -0.52 -12.56
N PHE A 95 0.73 -0.39 -13.87
CA PHE A 95 -0.63 -0.53 -14.40
C PHE A 95 -1.21 -1.92 -14.15
N ASN A 96 -0.43 -2.98 -14.34
CA ASN A 96 -0.85 -4.36 -14.06
C ASN A 96 -1.18 -4.54 -12.57
N LEU A 97 -0.31 -4.04 -11.68
CA LEU A 97 -0.54 -4.10 -10.24
C LEU A 97 -1.84 -3.39 -9.82
N PHE A 98 -2.05 -2.16 -10.29
CA PHE A 98 -3.27 -1.41 -9.99
C PHE A 98 -4.52 -2.04 -10.62
N HIS A 99 -4.39 -2.68 -11.78
CA HIS A 99 -5.48 -3.39 -12.42
C HIS A 99 -5.89 -4.62 -11.59
N GLU A 100 -4.94 -5.47 -11.21
CA GLU A 100 -5.22 -6.68 -10.43
C GLU A 100 -5.83 -6.37 -9.05
N LEU A 101 -5.38 -5.30 -8.37
CA LEU A 101 -5.99 -4.86 -7.11
C LEU A 101 -7.47 -4.47 -7.30
N ARG A 102 -7.80 -3.78 -8.40
CA ARG A 102 -9.19 -3.41 -8.73
C ARG A 102 -10.05 -4.61 -9.08
N GLU A 103 -9.50 -5.60 -9.77
CA GLU A 103 -10.22 -6.86 -10.03
C GLU A 103 -10.58 -7.60 -8.72
N LYS A 104 -9.82 -7.36 -7.65
CA LYS A 104 -10.06 -7.93 -6.32
C LYS A 104 -10.96 -7.07 -5.43
N GLY A 105 -11.47 -5.95 -5.93
CA GLY A 105 -12.41 -5.08 -5.22
C GLY A 105 -11.78 -3.90 -4.48
N VAL A 106 -10.45 -3.73 -4.55
CA VAL A 106 -9.75 -2.59 -3.95
C VAL A 106 -9.69 -1.44 -4.96
N ALA A 107 -10.25 -0.27 -4.64
CA ALA A 107 -10.11 0.91 -5.47
C ALA A 107 -8.68 1.45 -5.38
N ALA A 108 -7.80 0.95 -6.25
CA ALA A 108 -6.36 1.24 -6.22
C ALA A 108 -6.00 2.40 -7.16
N HIS A 109 -5.26 3.38 -6.68
CA HIS A 109 -4.95 4.64 -7.35
C HIS A 109 -3.44 4.88 -7.34
N SER A 110 -2.89 5.20 -8.51
CA SER A 110 -1.53 5.72 -8.59
C SER A 110 -1.49 7.13 -7.99
N TRP A 111 -0.50 7.37 -7.14
CA TRP A 111 -0.16 8.67 -6.57
C TRP A 111 1.27 9.01 -7.03
N VAL A 112 1.46 10.20 -7.60
CA VAL A 112 2.73 10.73 -8.13
C VAL A 112 2.71 12.25 -7.96
#